data_AF-A0A940VD00-F1
#
_entry.id   AF-A0A940VD00-F1
#
_cell.length_a   1.000
_cell.length_b   1.000
_cell.length_c   1.000
_cell.angle_alpha   90.00
_cell.angle_beta   90.00
_cell.angle_gamma   90.00
#
_symmetry.space_group_name_H-M   'P 1'
#
loop_
_entity.id
_entity.type
_entity.pdbx_description
1 polymer ?
#
loop_
_entity_poly.entity_id
_entity_poly.type
_entity_poly.pdbx_seq_one_letter_code
_entity_poly.pdbx_strand_id
1 'polypeptide(L)'
;MSGLEAVGFSLFGVVLAGVLGFTIARWPRRQTVEAENFVVRDATGTRRAKFGMSEDGGVRLRLFDEDGVCCVSLGVTPKECARLHLHDRQGGLRAGLGVFPEDAGVGAVFHDQAGHPRVTVSVLDTGAADVRVLDEEGKILWKTR
;
A
#
# COMPACT_ATOMS: atom_id res chain seq x y z
N MET A 1 -48.88 29.00 -61.55
CA MET A 1 -49.96 29.62 -60.75
C MET A 1 -50.68 28.51 -60.01
N SER A 2 -51.00 28.73 -58.73
CA SER A 2 -51.84 27.96 -57.78
C SER A 2 -51.47 26.50 -57.52
N GLY A 3 -51.36 26.01 -56.27
CA GLY A 3 -51.70 26.60 -54.98
C GLY A 3 -51.31 25.65 -53.82
N LEU A 4 -51.14 26.28 -52.66
CA LEU A 4 -51.01 25.74 -51.29
C LEU A 4 -52.28 24.91 -50.96
N GLU A 5 -52.25 23.79 -50.23
CA GLU A 5 -52.39 23.63 -48.76
C GLU A 5 -52.29 22.10 -48.45
N ALA A 6 -51.37 21.61 -47.60
CA ALA A 6 -51.47 21.38 -46.15
C ALA A 6 -52.13 20.05 -45.70
N VAL A 7 -51.76 19.61 -44.49
CA VAL A 7 -52.15 18.39 -43.70
C VAL A 7 -51.30 17.14 -44.00
N GLY A 8 -50.53 16.51 -43.10
CA GLY A 8 -50.51 16.47 -41.63
C GLY A 8 -50.57 14.99 -41.17
N PHE A 9 -49.84 14.63 -40.09
CA PHE A 9 -49.63 13.29 -39.47
C PHE A 9 -48.48 12.44 -40.05
N SER A 10 -47.27 12.38 -39.46
CA SER A 10 -46.81 12.00 -38.11
C SER A 10 -46.59 10.47 -37.96
N LEU A 11 -45.34 10.07 -37.68
CA LEU A 11 -44.87 8.98 -36.81
C LEU A 11 -43.36 8.76 -37.11
N PHE A 12 -42.42 9.42 -36.44
CA PHE A 12 -41.86 9.05 -35.12
C PHE A 12 -41.53 7.56 -34.90
N GLY A 13 -41.39 6.77 -35.97
CA GLY A 13 -41.30 5.30 -35.87
C GLY A 13 -39.93 4.63 -36.01
N VAL A 14 -38.83 5.35 -36.33
CA VAL A 14 -37.55 4.67 -36.63
C VAL A 14 -36.32 5.22 -35.90
N VAL A 15 -36.39 6.37 -35.21
CA VAL A 15 -35.21 6.88 -34.46
C VAL A 15 -35.05 6.21 -33.07
N LEU A 16 -36.04 5.44 -32.60
CA LEU A 16 -36.03 4.83 -31.26
C LEU A 16 -35.28 3.48 -31.15
N ALA A 17 -34.80 2.89 -32.24
CA ALA A 17 -34.00 1.65 -32.16
C ALA A 17 -32.48 1.91 -32.11
N GLY A 18 -32.02 3.09 -32.55
CA GLY A 18 -30.59 3.42 -32.59
C GLY A 18 -30.03 3.97 -31.26
N VAL A 19 -30.89 4.49 -30.39
CA VAL A 19 -30.48 5.13 -29.12
C VAL A 19 -30.59 4.17 -27.91
N LEU A 20 -31.34 3.08 -28.03
CA LEU A 20 -31.49 2.07 -26.95
C LEU A 20 -30.33 1.06 -26.85
N GLY A 21 -29.42 1.04 -27.83
CA GLY A 21 -28.24 0.15 -27.83
C GLY A 21 -27.00 0.71 -27.13
N PHE A 22 -26.98 2.00 -26.77
CA PHE A 22 -25.81 2.65 -26.18
C PHE A 22 -25.73 2.56 -24.65
N THR A 23 -26.75 1.99 -24.00
CA THR A 23 -26.61 1.47 -22.64
C THR A 23 -26.03 0.06 -22.69
N ILE A 24 -24.92 -0.12 -23.42
CA ILE A 24 -24.02 -1.23 -23.18
C ILE A 24 -23.70 -1.10 -21.70
N ALA A 25 -24.17 -2.05 -20.90
CA ALA A 25 -23.78 -2.16 -19.51
C ALA A 25 -22.26 -1.96 -19.49
N ARG A 26 -21.82 -0.82 -18.95
CA ARG A 26 -20.42 -0.59 -18.60
C ARG A 26 -20.16 -1.56 -17.46
N TRP A 27 -20.04 -2.84 -17.78
CA TRP A 27 -19.39 -3.77 -16.91
C TRP A 27 -18.03 -3.15 -16.63
N PRO A 28 -17.68 -2.90 -15.36
CA PRO A 28 -16.40 -2.33 -15.04
C PRO A 28 -15.38 -3.32 -15.60
N ARG A 29 -14.81 -2.99 -16.77
CA ARG A 29 -13.65 -3.71 -17.28
C ARG A 29 -12.63 -3.55 -16.18
N ARG A 30 -12.19 -4.66 -15.58
CA ARG A 30 -11.04 -4.64 -14.68
C ARG A 30 -9.90 -4.05 -15.48
N GLN A 31 -9.57 -2.79 -15.23
CA GLN A 31 -8.44 -2.12 -15.84
C GLN A 31 -7.24 -2.39 -14.92
N THR A 32 -6.29 -3.18 -15.42
CA THR A 32 -5.00 -3.35 -14.75
C THR A 32 -4.10 -2.18 -15.13
N VAL A 33 -3.48 -1.56 -14.13
CA VAL A 33 -2.40 -0.59 -14.36
C VAL A 33 -1.09 -1.32 -14.12
N GLU A 34 -0.31 -1.52 -15.18
CA GLU A 34 1.05 -2.05 -15.10
C GLU A 34 2.03 -0.88 -15.11
N ALA A 35 2.80 -0.75 -14.03
CA ALA A 35 3.81 0.28 -13.89
C ALA A 35 4.89 -0.19 -12.91
N GLU A 36 6.13 0.26 -13.13
CA GLU A 36 7.21 0.02 -12.16
C GLU A 36 7.02 0.83 -10.88
N ASN A 37 6.39 2.00 -10.97
CA ASN A 37 6.21 2.94 -9.88
C ASN A 37 4.87 3.68 -9.98
N PHE A 38 4.10 3.66 -8.91
CA PHE A 38 2.93 4.50 -8.67
C PHE A 38 3.28 5.54 -7.60
N VAL A 39 3.24 6.83 -7.96
CA VAL A 39 3.61 7.92 -7.06
C VAL A 39 2.41 8.82 -6.83
N VAL A 40 2.04 9.01 -5.56
CA VAL A 40 1.01 9.97 -5.16
C VAL A 40 1.69 11.25 -4.70
N ARG A 41 1.26 12.38 -5.27
CA ARG A 41 1.68 13.73 -4.88
C ARG A 41 0.49 14.52 -4.37
N ASP A 42 0.72 15.41 -3.41
CA ASP A 42 -0.28 16.38 -2.99
C ASP A 42 -0.38 17.57 -3.96
N ALA A 43 -1.26 18.53 -3.66
CA ALA A 43 -1.52 19.70 -4.50
C ALA A 43 -0.30 20.60 -4.72
N THR A 44 0.70 20.54 -3.83
CA THR A 44 1.95 21.30 -3.94
C THR A 44 3.00 20.58 -4.79
N GLY A 45 2.73 19.32 -5.18
CA GLY A 45 3.66 18.45 -5.90
C GLY A 45 4.54 17.60 -4.98
N THR A 46 4.42 17.75 -3.66
CA THR A 46 5.17 16.96 -2.67
C THR A 46 4.70 15.51 -2.70
N ARG A 47 5.65 14.56 -2.67
CA ARG A 47 5.37 13.12 -2.73
C ARG A 47 4.84 12.65 -1.37
N ARG A 48 3.64 12.05 -1.37
CA ARG A 48 2.99 11.50 -0.17
C ARG A 48 3.00 9.97 -0.11
N ALA A 49 3.04 9.32 -1.26
CA ALA A 49 3.20 7.86 -1.31
C ALA A 49 3.97 7.41 -2.54
N LYS A 50 4.61 6.24 -2.43
CA LYS A 50 5.21 5.52 -3.55
C LYS A 50 4.93 4.03 -3.39
N PHE A 51 4.34 3.40 -4.39
CA PHE A 51 4.28 1.94 -4.53
C PHE A 51 5.10 1.52 -5.74
N GLY A 52 6.04 0.60 -5.59
CA GLY A 52 6.82 0.13 -6.73
C GLY A 52 8.11 -0.58 -6.35
N MET A 53 8.96 -0.76 -7.35
CA MET A 53 10.26 -1.38 -7.17
C MET A 53 11.21 -0.46 -6.38
N SER A 54 11.92 -1.06 -5.44
CA SER A 54 12.99 -0.46 -4.66
C SER A 54 14.35 -0.89 -5.24
N GLU A 55 15.41 -0.13 -4.97
CA GLU A 55 16.75 -0.33 -5.53
C GLU A 55 17.37 -1.69 -5.17
N ASP A 56 16.93 -2.26 -4.05
CA ASP A 56 17.28 -3.61 -3.59
C ASP A 56 16.52 -4.73 -4.33
N GLY A 57 15.75 -4.40 -5.37
CA GLY A 57 14.92 -5.34 -6.12
C GLY A 57 13.62 -5.75 -5.41
N GLY A 58 13.33 -5.18 -4.24
CA GLY A 58 12.11 -5.43 -3.49
C GLY A 58 10.92 -4.61 -3.98
N VAL A 59 9.70 -5.06 -3.64
CA VAL A 59 8.47 -4.28 -3.87
C VAL A 59 8.10 -3.57 -2.56
N ARG A 60 7.88 -2.26 -2.60
CA ARG A 60 7.54 -1.48 -1.42
C ARG A 60 6.43 -0.46 -1.65
N LEU A 61 5.54 -0.34 -0.67
CA LEU A 61 4.67 0.80 -0.41
C LEU A 61 5.31 1.68 0.67
N ARG A 62 5.61 2.93 0.35
CA ARG A 62 6.13 3.93 1.29
C ARG A 62 5.14 5.09 1.43
N LEU A 63 4.91 5.54 2.66
CA LEU A 63 4.15 6.73 2.98
C LEU A 63 5.08 7.78 3.58
N PHE A 64 4.92 9.03 3.14
CA PHE A 64 5.78 10.15 3.52
C PHE A 64 4.97 11.22 4.26
N ASP A 65 5.60 11.91 5.21
CA ASP A 65 5.04 13.10 5.85
C ASP A 65 5.19 14.35 4.97
N GLU A 66 4.87 15.51 5.55
CA GLU A 66 4.94 16.83 4.92
C GLU A 66 6.35 17.26 4.53
N ASP A 67 7.35 16.82 5.31
CA ASP A 67 8.76 17.12 5.08
C ASP A 67 9.39 16.13 4.08
N GLY A 68 8.62 15.14 3.61
CA GLY A 68 9.07 14.10 2.70
C GLY A 68 9.82 12.95 3.39
N VAL A 69 9.75 12.86 4.71
CA VAL A 69 10.33 11.78 5.51
C VAL A 69 9.43 10.54 5.43
N CYS A 70 10.04 9.38 5.18
CA CYS A 70 9.30 8.13 5.11
C CYS A 70 8.84 7.71 6.50
N CYS A 71 7.53 7.74 6.76
CA CYS A 71 6.94 7.35 8.05
C CYS A 71 6.59 5.86 8.11
N VAL A 72 6.20 5.27 6.97
CA VAL A 72 5.78 3.87 6.89
C VAL A 72 6.37 3.24 5.64
N SER A 73 6.90 2.03 5.78
CA SER A 73 7.31 1.20 4.65
C SER A 73 6.76 -0.21 4.82
N LEU A 74 5.94 -0.67 3.87
CA LEU A 74 5.46 -2.04 3.75
C LEU A 74 6.05 -2.67 2.49
N GLY A 75 6.63 -3.86 2.58
CA GLY A 75 7.15 -4.50 1.39
C GLY A 75 7.77 -5.87 1.61
N VAL A 76 8.35 -6.37 0.54
CA VAL A 76 9.12 -7.61 0.48
C VAL A 76 10.47 -7.30 -0.16
N THR A 77 11.54 -7.97 0.27
CA THR A 77 12.83 -7.91 -0.42
C THR A 77 13.08 -9.24 -1.15
N PRO A 78 14.03 -9.32 -2.09
CA PRO A 78 14.33 -10.60 -2.74
C PRO A 78 14.86 -11.67 -1.78
N LYS A 79 15.43 -11.25 -0.64
CA LYS A 79 16.05 -12.13 0.37
C LYS A 79 15.20 -12.33 1.61
N GLU A 80 14.22 -11.47 1.84
CA GLU A 80 13.45 -11.44 3.09
C GLU A 80 11.97 -11.44 2.77
N CYS A 81 11.20 -12.07 3.65
CA CYS A 81 9.75 -12.09 3.57
C CYS A 81 9.14 -10.72 3.89
N ALA A 82 7.80 -10.66 3.98
CA ALA A 82 7.06 -9.42 4.21
C ALA A 82 7.50 -8.67 5.48
N ARG A 83 7.63 -7.35 5.36
CA ARG A 83 7.97 -6.42 6.44
C ARG A 83 7.11 -5.16 6.42
N LEU A 84 6.72 -4.71 7.60
CA LEU A 84 6.16 -3.39 7.89
C LEU A 84 7.09 -2.65 8.84
N HIS A 85 7.56 -1.48 8.45
CA HIS A 85 8.40 -0.59 9.24
C HIS A 85 7.66 0.72 9.54
N LEU A 86 7.76 1.17 10.78
CA LEU A 86 7.30 2.47 11.25
C LEU A 86 8.52 3.29 11.65
N HIS A 87 8.58 4.53 11.16
CA HIS A 87 9.69 5.45 11.39
C HIS A 87 9.24 6.67 12.19
N ASP A 88 10.17 7.28 12.91
CA ASP A 88 9.97 8.60 13.52
C ASP A 88 10.18 9.75 12.51
N ARG A 89 10.01 10.99 12.97
CA ARG A 89 10.20 12.20 12.17
C ARG A 89 11.63 12.42 11.69
N GLN A 90 12.61 11.76 12.31
CA GLN A 90 14.01 11.80 11.88
C GLN A 90 14.30 10.68 10.85
N GLY A 91 13.31 9.85 10.52
CA GLY A 91 13.46 8.68 9.66
C GLY A 91 14.01 7.45 10.38
N GLY A 92 14.21 7.52 11.69
CA GLY A 92 14.69 6.42 12.52
C GLY A 92 13.65 5.32 12.63
N LEU A 93 14.05 4.06 12.47
CA LEU A 93 13.15 2.91 12.61
C LEU A 93 12.71 2.77 14.08
N ARG A 94 11.40 2.77 14.33
CA ARG A 94 10.82 2.66 15.68
C ARG A 94 10.16 1.33 15.94
N ALA A 95 9.52 0.76 14.93
CA ALA A 95 8.94 -0.56 15.02
C ALA A 95 9.08 -1.29 13.68
N GLY A 96 9.39 -2.56 13.74
CA GLY A 96 9.33 -3.47 12.61
C GLY A 96 8.42 -4.63 12.94
N LEU A 97 7.61 -5.07 11.98
CA LEU A 97 6.88 -6.34 11.99
C LEU A 97 7.29 -7.10 10.74
N GLY A 98 7.66 -8.36 10.86
CA GLY A 98 7.98 -9.14 9.69
C GLY A 98 8.14 -10.62 9.97
N VAL A 99 8.46 -11.33 8.89
CA VAL A 99 8.89 -12.72 8.94
C VAL A 99 10.42 -12.74 8.82
N PHE A 100 11.07 -13.37 9.79
CA PHE A 100 12.52 -13.43 9.89
C PHE A 100 13.04 -14.65 9.11
N PRO A 101 13.96 -14.44 8.15
CA PRO A 101 14.38 -15.49 7.22
C PRO A 101 15.23 -16.59 7.87
N GLU A 102 15.92 -16.33 8.99
CA GLU A 102 16.79 -17.34 9.63
C GLU A 102 16.00 -18.37 10.46
N ASP A 103 14.93 -17.95 11.13
CA ASP A 103 14.16 -18.80 12.07
C ASP A 103 12.72 -19.03 11.60
N ALA A 104 12.38 -18.71 10.34
CA ALA A 104 11.01 -18.69 9.79
C ALA A 104 9.92 -18.05 10.70
N GLY A 105 10.36 -17.29 11.71
CA GLY A 105 9.52 -16.79 12.76
C GLY A 105 8.85 -15.51 12.33
N VAL A 106 7.67 -15.24 12.89
CA VAL A 106 7.02 -13.93 12.75
C VAL A 106 7.26 -13.14 14.02
N GLY A 107 7.54 -11.85 13.90
CA GLY A 107 7.62 -11.03 15.10
C GLY A 107 7.72 -9.55 14.85
N ALA A 108 7.57 -8.84 15.95
CA ALA A 108 7.69 -7.41 16.06
C ALA A 108 8.90 -7.04 16.93
N VAL A 109 9.61 -5.99 16.52
CA VAL A 109 10.72 -5.40 17.29
C VAL A 109 10.43 -3.91 17.46
N PHE A 110 10.50 -3.44 18.70
CA PHE A 110 10.37 -2.04 19.06
C PHE A 110 11.73 -1.49 19.46
N HIS A 111 12.13 -0.37 18.87
CA HIS A 111 13.42 0.24 19.06
C HIS A 111 13.31 1.52 19.90
N ASP A 112 14.39 1.93 20.56
CA ASP A 112 14.55 3.24 21.18
C ASP A 112 14.97 4.33 20.17
N GLN A 113 15.31 5.54 20.65
CA GLN A 113 15.74 6.67 19.79
C GLN A 113 17.12 6.47 19.14
N ALA A 114 17.97 5.64 19.73
CA ALA A 114 19.26 5.29 19.14
C ALA A 114 19.13 4.13 18.12
N GLY A 115 17.94 3.55 17.97
CA GLY A 115 17.69 2.41 17.09
C GLY A 115 18.01 1.06 17.73
N HIS A 116 18.19 1.00 19.05
CA HIS A 116 18.43 -0.25 19.76
C HIS A 116 17.11 -0.96 20.12
N PRO A 117 17.01 -2.29 19.99
CA PRO A 117 15.81 -3.03 20.35
C PRO A 117 15.57 -2.99 21.87
N ARG A 118 14.33 -2.69 22.27
CA ARG A 118 13.88 -2.67 23.68
C ARG A 118 12.81 -3.71 23.99
N VAL A 119 12.00 -4.06 23.00
CA VAL A 119 11.00 -5.12 23.12
C VAL A 119 10.97 -5.94 21.85
N THR A 120 11.00 -7.26 22.00
CA THR A 120 10.73 -8.21 20.92
C THR A 120 9.52 -9.07 21.27
N VAL A 121 8.66 -9.31 20.30
CA VAL A 121 7.53 -10.25 20.40
C VAL A 121 7.57 -11.13 19.17
N SER A 122 7.74 -12.43 19.33
CA SER A 122 7.95 -13.35 18.21
C SER A 122 7.30 -14.70 18.43
N VAL A 123 7.01 -15.39 17.33
CA VAL A 123 6.79 -16.83 17.30
C VAL A 123 7.95 -17.41 16.49
N LEU A 124 8.70 -18.32 17.10
CA LEU A 124 9.84 -19.00 16.49
C LEU A 124 9.37 -20.07 15.48
N ASP A 125 10.25 -20.56 14.61
CA ASP A 125 9.97 -21.73 13.72
C ASP A 125 9.43 -22.95 14.48
N THR A 126 9.90 -23.16 15.70
CA THR A 126 9.43 -24.22 16.60
C THR A 126 7.97 -24.06 17.03
N GLY A 127 7.35 -22.91 16.77
CA GLY A 127 6.02 -22.52 17.23
C GLY A 127 6.00 -21.94 18.64
N ALA A 128 7.15 -21.89 19.33
CA ALA A 128 7.25 -21.25 20.63
C ALA A 128 7.04 -19.73 20.52
N ALA A 129 6.14 -19.19 21.34
CA ALA A 129 6.03 -17.76 21.53
C ALA A 129 7.20 -17.27 22.40
N ASP A 130 7.79 -16.14 22.03
CA ASP A 130 8.87 -15.48 22.74
C ASP A 130 8.56 -13.98 22.90
N VAL A 131 8.79 -13.46 24.09
CA VAL A 131 8.72 -12.02 24.37
C VAL A 131 9.95 -11.67 25.18
N ARG A 132 10.70 -10.65 24.77
CA ARG A 132 11.88 -10.17 25.50
C ARG A 132 11.79 -8.67 25.74
N VAL A 133 12.22 -8.26 26.92
CA VAL A 133 12.45 -6.86 27.30
C VAL A 133 13.94 -6.70 27.54
N LEU A 134 14.54 -5.69 26.92
CA LEU A 134 15.98 -5.45 26.95
C LEU A 134 16.31 -4.11 27.63
N ASP A 135 17.38 -4.07 28.41
CA ASP A 135 17.96 -2.83 28.95
C ASP A 135 18.73 -2.06 27.88
N GLU A 136 19.30 -0.91 28.25
CA GLU A 136 19.99 0.02 27.34
C GLU A 136 21.15 -0.63 26.59
N GLU A 137 21.88 -1.53 27.25
CA GLU A 137 23.02 -2.29 26.74
C GLU A 137 22.60 -3.50 25.88
N GLY A 138 21.31 -3.79 25.78
CA GLY A 138 20.78 -4.92 25.01
C GLY A 138 20.79 -6.24 25.76
N LYS A 139 20.95 -6.21 27.09
CA LYS A 139 20.81 -7.39 27.94
C LYS A 139 19.34 -7.61 28.29
N ILE A 140 18.96 -8.90 28.35
CA ILE A 140 17.59 -9.31 28.66
C ILE A 140 17.29 -9.00 30.14
N LEU A 141 16.36 -8.08 30.37
CA LEU A 141 15.77 -7.79 31.67
C LEU A 141 14.71 -8.83 32.03
N TRP A 142 13.91 -9.21 31.03
CA TRP A 142 12.83 -10.18 31.19
C TRP A 142 12.58 -10.91 29.87
N LYS A 143 12.21 -12.19 29.95
CA LYS A 143 11.70 -12.94 28.82
C LYS A 143 10.60 -13.90 29.24
N THR A 144 9.79 -14.35 28.28
CA THR A 144 8.90 -15.49 28.51
C THR A 144 9.71 -16.74 28.87
N ARG A 145 9.09 -17.64 29.64
CA ARG A 145 9.74 -18.81 30.22
C ARG A 145 9.96 -19.92 29.19
#